data_AF-A0A1X2J0Z4-F1
#
_entry.id   AF-A0A1X2J0Z4-F1
#
_cell.length_a   1.000
_cell.length_b   1.000
_cell.length_c   1.000
_cell.angle_alpha   90.00
_cell.angle_beta   90.00
_cell.angle_gamma   90.00
#
_symmetry.space_group_name_H-M   'P 1'
#
loop_
_entity.id
_entity.type
_entity.pdbx_description
1 polymer ?
#
loop_
_entity_poly.entity_id
_entity_poly.type
_entity_poly.pdbx_seq_one_letter_code
_entity_poly.pdbx_strand_id
1 'polypeptide(L)'
;MMGTQPDQVAAVQQLDKNIAQRREQQLTNVPLKRPQLYRPSRSVKDIKYTFHSIKVLPEFTQQDKARQLLERLRDDRGVRAIMEQRRWSVGELIELSPVEASILGYNRNAGQLIAVRLRTDDFSGFRHYDSVRKVLLHELTHNVWSEHDDNFHALNRQLNKDVVALDWTAHGGHQIDSKHAYYQPEEEYDDEQVSVTWEAGTYRLGGNGGQGSSSSRDGLASAALRREQAAQAALSRLTKQEEQEMDEGCGS
;
A
#
# COMPACT_ATOMS: atom_id res chain seq x y z
N MET A 1 9.42 -69.99 -47.07
CA MET A 1 9.39 -68.66 -46.42
C MET A 1 8.20 -67.91 -47.00
N MET A 2 7.09 -67.81 -46.27
CA MET A 2 5.98 -66.92 -46.68
C MET A 2 6.25 -65.56 -46.04
N GLY A 3 6.74 -64.62 -46.84
CA GLY A 3 6.90 -63.22 -46.45
C GLY A 3 5.55 -62.51 -46.43
N THR A 4 5.42 -61.51 -45.55
CA THR A 4 4.25 -60.62 -45.51
C THR A 4 4.09 -59.89 -46.84
N GLN A 5 2.85 -59.79 -47.33
CA GLN A 5 2.58 -59.13 -48.60
C GLN A 5 2.89 -57.63 -48.52
N PRO A 6 3.44 -57.02 -49.57
CA PRO A 6 3.89 -55.62 -49.56
C PRO A 6 2.77 -54.63 -49.21
N ASP A 7 1.53 -54.93 -49.58
CA ASP A 7 0.35 -54.11 -49.24
C ASP A 7 0.06 -54.07 -47.74
N GLN A 8 0.32 -55.17 -47.02
CA GLN A 8 0.14 -55.22 -45.57
C GLN A 8 1.21 -54.40 -44.85
N VAL A 9 2.44 -54.38 -45.39
CA VAL A 9 3.52 -53.55 -44.85
C VAL A 9 3.22 -52.06 -45.05
N ALA A 10 2.67 -51.68 -46.21
CA ALA A 10 2.26 -50.29 -46.48
C ALA A 10 1.12 -49.83 -45.56
N ALA A 11 0.13 -50.70 -45.29
CA ALA A 11 -0.97 -50.38 -44.38
C ALA A 11 -0.51 -50.14 -42.93
N VAL A 12 0.44 -50.94 -42.43
CA VAL A 12 1.01 -50.75 -41.09
C VAL A 12 1.81 -49.44 -41.02
N GLN A 13 2.60 -49.12 -42.03
CA GLN A 13 3.36 -47.86 -42.08
C GLN A 13 2.45 -46.62 -42.13
N GLN A 14 1.28 -46.71 -42.78
CA GLN A 14 0.31 -45.62 -42.79
C GLN A 14 -0.36 -45.44 -41.43
N LEU A 15 -0.67 -46.53 -40.73
CA LEU A 15 -1.20 -46.48 -39.37
C LEU A 15 -0.19 -45.84 -38.40
N ASP A 16 1.08 -46.23 -38.48
CA ASP A 16 2.14 -45.66 -37.63
C ASP A 16 2.31 -44.14 -37.87
N LYS A 17 2.24 -43.69 -39.11
CA LYS A 17 2.26 -42.24 -39.46
C LYS A 17 1.07 -41.50 -38.87
N ASN A 18 -0.13 -42.07 -38.96
CA ASN A 18 -1.34 -41.45 -38.40
C ASN A 18 -1.30 -41.39 -36.86
N ILE A 19 -0.73 -42.41 -36.21
CA ILE A 19 -0.54 -42.44 -34.76
C ILE A 19 0.47 -41.38 -34.33
N ALA A 20 1.59 -41.25 -35.05
CA ALA A 20 2.60 -40.22 -34.79
C ALA A 20 2.02 -38.81 -34.93
N GLN A 21 1.27 -38.54 -36.01
CA GLN A 21 0.62 -37.25 -36.24
C GLN A 21 -0.43 -36.93 -35.15
N ARG A 22 -1.25 -37.91 -34.73
CA ARG A 22 -2.19 -37.70 -33.61
C ARG A 22 -1.47 -37.39 -32.29
N ARG A 23 -0.33 -38.01 -32.03
CA ARG A 23 0.47 -37.77 -30.83
C ARG A 23 1.09 -36.37 -30.84
N GLU A 24 1.61 -35.91 -31.97
CA GLU A 24 2.11 -34.54 -32.13
C GLU A 24 1.00 -33.50 -31.93
N GLN A 25 -0.19 -33.73 -32.50
CA GLN A 25 -1.34 -32.84 -32.33
C GLN A 25 -1.86 -32.79 -30.87
N GLN A 26 -1.73 -33.88 -30.12
CA GLN A 26 -2.09 -33.91 -28.68
C GLN A 26 -1.08 -33.15 -27.80
N LEU A 27 0.21 -33.12 -28.16
CA LEU A 27 1.23 -32.38 -27.42
C LEU A 27 1.08 -30.86 -27.57
N THR A 28 0.56 -30.38 -28.71
CA THR A 28 0.36 -28.94 -28.97
C THR A 28 -0.94 -28.38 -28.35
N ASN A 29 -1.90 -29.25 -28.02
CA ASN A 29 -3.24 -28.86 -27.53
C ASN A 29 -3.48 -29.21 -26.06
N VAL A 30 -2.44 -29.30 -25.23
CA VAL A 30 -2.63 -29.42 -23.78
C VAL A 30 -3.17 -28.07 -23.26
N PRO A 31 -4.43 -28.00 -22.79
CA PRO A 31 -4.93 -26.76 -22.21
C PRO A 31 -4.09 -26.46 -20.97
N LEU A 32 -3.41 -25.32 -20.95
CA LEU A 32 -2.81 -24.77 -19.75
C LEU A 32 -3.93 -24.69 -18.71
N LYS A 33 -3.93 -25.59 -17.71
CA LYS A 33 -4.79 -25.46 -16.54
C LYS A 33 -4.49 -24.10 -15.96
N ARG A 34 -5.43 -23.15 -16.13
CA ARG A 34 -5.36 -21.85 -15.46
C ARG A 34 -5.07 -22.16 -13.99
N PRO A 35 -4.00 -21.60 -13.39
CA PRO A 35 -3.75 -21.84 -11.99
C PRO A 35 -5.01 -21.40 -11.24
N GLN A 36 -5.66 -22.34 -10.58
CA GLN A 36 -6.70 -22.03 -9.61
C GLN A 36 -6.05 -21.04 -8.65
N LEU A 37 -6.54 -19.79 -8.63
CA LEU A 37 -6.07 -18.77 -7.69
C LEU A 37 -6.15 -19.39 -6.31
N TYR A 38 -5.00 -19.70 -5.71
CA TYR A 38 -4.92 -20.27 -4.38
C TYR A 38 -5.56 -19.28 -3.43
N ARG A 39 -6.79 -19.59 -2.98
CA ARG A 39 -7.45 -18.82 -1.93
C ARG A 39 -6.98 -19.44 -0.61
N PRO A 40 -6.10 -18.78 0.16
CA PRO A 40 -5.65 -19.34 1.43
C PRO A 40 -6.87 -19.56 2.33
N SER A 41 -6.95 -20.74 2.97
CA SER A 41 -8.01 -21.00 3.94
C SER A 41 -7.87 -20.02 5.10
N ARG A 42 -8.93 -19.27 5.41
CA ARG A 42 -8.94 -18.36 6.56
C ARG A 42 -8.78 -19.16 7.85
N SER A 43 -7.93 -18.69 8.75
CA SER A 43 -7.77 -19.34 10.06
C SER A 43 -9.01 -19.12 10.93
N VAL A 44 -9.19 -19.95 11.97
CA VAL A 44 -10.30 -19.77 12.93
C VAL A 44 -10.27 -18.38 13.58
N LYS A 45 -9.07 -17.85 13.84
CA LYS A 45 -8.89 -16.52 14.41
C LYS A 45 -9.28 -15.41 13.43
N ASP A 46 -8.95 -15.59 12.14
CA ASP A 46 -9.37 -14.65 11.08
C ASP A 46 -10.88 -14.55 10.92
N ILE A 47 -11.61 -15.61 11.28
CA ILE A 47 -13.08 -15.62 11.23
C ILE A 47 -13.64 -14.94 12.48
N LYS A 48 -12.98 -15.09 13.62
CA LYS A 48 -13.41 -14.52 14.90
C LYS A 48 -13.12 -13.02 15.00
N TYR A 49 -11.93 -12.58 14.60
CA TYR A 49 -11.46 -11.19 14.75
C TYR A 49 -11.45 -10.50 13.40
N THR A 50 -12.63 -10.10 12.93
CA THR A 50 -12.81 -9.52 11.59
C THR A 50 -14.03 -8.62 11.54
N PHE A 51 -14.30 -8.07 10.36
CA PHE A 51 -15.55 -7.38 10.02
C PHE A 51 -16.55 -8.43 9.50
N HIS A 52 -17.63 -8.67 10.23
CA HIS A 52 -18.56 -9.76 9.89
C HIS A 52 -19.47 -9.45 8.71
N SER A 53 -19.97 -8.21 8.62
CA SER A 53 -20.89 -7.75 7.59
C SER A 53 -20.28 -6.55 6.86
N ILE A 54 -20.42 -6.51 5.53
CA ILE A 54 -20.01 -5.36 4.70
C ILE A 54 -21.24 -4.85 3.96
N LYS A 55 -21.55 -3.56 4.15
CA LYS A 55 -22.66 -2.88 3.45
C LYS A 55 -22.15 -1.66 2.70
N VAL A 56 -22.70 -1.47 1.51
CA VAL A 56 -22.44 -0.31 0.64
C VAL A 56 -23.75 0.43 0.42
N LEU A 57 -23.67 1.69 0.01
CA LEU A 57 -24.86 2.50 -0.21
C LEU A 57 -25.48 2.18 -1.58
N PRO A 58 -26.75 1.73 -1.63
CA PRO A 58 -27.39 1.29 -2.86
C PRO A 58 -27.80 2.45 -3.77
N GLU A 59 -27.85 3.69 -3.27
CA GLU A 59 -28.29 4.83 -4.09
C GLU A 59 -27.18 5.36 -5.03
N PHE A 60 -25.92 5.00 -4.80
CA PHE A 60 -24.79 5.57 -5.53
C PHE A 60 -24.28 4.67 -6.66
N THR A 61 -23.61 5.28 -7.64
CA THR A 61 -22.97 4.57 -8.76
C THR A 61 -21.69 3.85 -8.31
N GLN A 62 -21.23 2.85 -9.07
CA GLN A 62 -19.98 2.12 -8.80
C GLN A 62 -19.95 1.34 -7.45
N GLN A 63 -21.08 0.73 -7.07
CA GLN A 63 -21.22 -0.05 -5.83
C GLN A 63 -20.20 -1.20 -5.74
N ASP A 64 -19.90 -1.86 -6.86
CA ASP A 64 -18.91 -2.94 -6.90
C ASP A 64 -17.52 -2.48 -6.47
N LYS A 65 -17.12 -1.27 -6.88
CA LYS A 65 -15.81 -0.70 -6.49
C LYS A 65 -15.80 -0.34 -5.01
N ALA A 66 -16.88 0.26 -4.51
CA ALA A 66 -17.02 0.57 -3.07
C ALA A 66 -16.92 -0.71 -2.23
N ARG A 67 -17.64 -1.77 -2.65
CA ARG A 67 -17.58 -3.08 -1.99
C ARG A 67 -16.18 -3.67 -2.04
N GLN A 68 -15.52 -3.65 -3.20
CA GLN A 68 -14.15 -4.14 -3.34
C GLN A 68 -13.18 -3.39 -2.44
N LEU A 69 -13.37 -2.09 -2.23
CA LEU A 69 -12.53 -1.28 -1.36
C LEU A 69 -12.74 -1.65 0.11
N LEU A 70 -13.99 -1.83 0.55
CA LEU A 70 -14.30 -2.32 1.91
C LEU A 70 -13.80 -3.75 2.13
N GLU A 71 -13.95 -4.63 1.14
CA GLU A 71 -13.42 -5.99 1.19
C GLU A 71 -11.90 -5.98 1.27
N ARG A 72 -11.24 -5.08 0.52
CA ARG A 72 -9.79 -4.87 0.59
C ARG A 72 -9.36 -4.41 1.98
N LEU A 73 -10.10 -3.50 2.62
CA LEU A 73 -9.82 -3.07 4.00
C LEU A 73 -9.98 -4.22 5.01
N ARG A 74 -11.04 -5.03 4.88
CA ARG A 74 -11.24 -6.22 5.72
C ARG A 74 -10.12 -7.23 5.54
N ASP A 75 -9.72 -7.48 4.29
CA ASP A 75 -8.75 -8.51 3.94
C ASP A 75 -7.29 -8.00 4.02
N ASP A 76 -7.08 -6.72 4.36
CA ASP A 76 -5.77 -6.11 4.60
C ASP A 76 -5.03 -6.85 5.70
N ARG A 77 -3.78 -7.23 5.43
CA ARG A 77 -2.99 -8.09 6.30
C ARG A 77 -2.62 -7.38 7.60
N GLY A 78 -2.28 -6.10 7.51
CA GLY A 78 -1.96 -5.29 8.68
C GLY A 78 -3.19 -5.11 9.57
N VAL A 79 -4.34 -4.76 8.96
CA VAL A 79 -5.61 -4.60 9.72
C VAL A 79 -6.03 -5.90 10.39
N ARG A 80 -5.98 -7.03 9.67
CA ARG A 80 -6.29 -8.35 10.24
C ARG A 80 -5.39 -8.71 11.40
N ALA A 81 -4.09 -8.48 11.27
CA ALA A 81 -3.13 -8.76 12.33
C ALA A 81 -3.39 -7.90 13.58
N ILE A 82 -3.72 -6.61 13.40
CA ILE A 82 -4.13 -5.72 14.49
C ILE A 82 -5.39 -6.22 15.18
N MET A 83 -6.42 -6.58 14.40
CA MET A 83 -7.68 -7.11 14.95
C MET A 83 -7.45 -8.40 15.75
N GLU A 84 -6.59 -9.29 15.28
CA GLU A 84 -6.22 -10.51 16.00
C GLU A 84 -5.47 -10.19 17.30
N GLN A 85 -4.44 -9.35 17.24
CA GLN A 85 -3.61 -8.99 18.41
C GLN A 85 -4.43 -8.34 19.52
N ARG A 86 -5.34 -7.44 19.15
CA ARG A 86 -6.20 -6.70 20.09
C ARG A 86 -7.54 -7.38 20.36
N ARG A 87 -7.78 -8.53 19.72
CA ARG A 87 -9.01 -9.34 19.84
C ARG A 87 -10.29 -8.56 19.50
N TRP A 88 -10.21 -7.64 18.56
CA TRP A 88 -11.35 -6.85 18.12
C TRP A 88 -12.20 -7.61 17.11
N SER A 89 -13.52 -7.46 17.25
CA SER A 89 -14.52 -8.08 16.40
C SER A 89 -15.53 -6.99 16.06
N VAL A 90 -15.68 -6.68 14.77
CA VAL A 90 -16.55 -5.59 14.34
C VAL A 90 -17.77 -6.19 13.65
N GLY A 91 -18.96 -5.77 14.07
CA GLY A 91 -20.23 -6.29 13.53
C GLY A 91 -20.38 -5.93 12.06
N GLU A 92 -20.46 -4.63 11.76
CA GLU A 92 -20.68 -4.14 10.40
C GLU A 92 -19.66 -3.07 10.00
N LEU A 93 -19.08 -3.23 8.81
CA LEU A 93 -18.31 -2.19 8.14
C LEU A 93 -19.13 -1.62 6.98
N ILE A 94 -19.49 -0.34 7.07
CA ILE A 94 -20.39 0.29 6.12
C ILE A 94 -19.74 1.47 5.40
N GLU A 95 -20.20 1.74 4.18
CA GLU A 95 -19.90 2.98 3.48
C GLU A 95 -20.67 4.16 4.10
N LEU A 96 -19.97 5.23 4.45
CA LEU A 96 -20.57 6.48 4.92
C LEU A 96 -21.04 7.34 3.75
N SER A 97 -22.23 7.95 3.89
CA SER A 97 -22.79 8.83 2.88
C SER A 97 -21.97 10.12 2.73
N PRO A 98 -21.54 10.48 1.51
CA PRO A 98 -20.80 11.72 1.28
C PRO A 98 -21.62 13.01 1.49
N VAL A 99 -22.94 12.90 1.74
CA VAL A 99 -23.81 14.06 2.02
C VAL A 99 -23.40 14.76 3.32
N GLU A 100 -22.91 14.02 4.30
CA GLU A 100 -22.36 14.57 5.54
C GLU A 100 -20.91 15.02 5.29
N ALA A 101 -20.76 16.22 4.72
CA ALA A 101 -19.48 16.69 4.20
C ALA A 101 -18.36 16.77 5.25
N SER A 102 -18.69 16.97 6.53
CA SER A 102 -17.70 17.07 7.60
C SER A 102 -17.13 15.73 8.06
N ILE A 103 -17.89 14.64 7.97
CA ILE A 103 -17.51 13.39 8.62
C ILE A 103 -16.77 12.47 7.63
N LEU A 104 -15.66 11.90 8.08
CA LEU A 104 -14.82 10.93 7.37
C LEU A 104 -15.08 9.51 7.87
N GLY A 105 -15.40 9.34 9.15
CA GLY A 105 -15.72 8.06 9.75
C GLY A 105 -16.48 8.22 11.06
N TYR A 106 -17.13 7.14 11.50
CA TYR A 106 -17.65 7.04 12.86
C TYR A 106 -17.70 5.59 13.34
N ASN A 107 -17.59 5.40 14.65
CA ASN A 107 -17.70 4.12 15.33
C ASN A 107 -18.86 4.17 16.32
N ARG A 108 -19.83 3.27 16.13
CA ARG A 108 -20.97 3.10 17.04
C ARG A 108 -20.76 1.92 17.98
N ASN A 109 -20.95 2.19 19.28
CA ASN A 109 -20.93 1.19 20.35
C ASN A 109 -19.64 0.33 20.36
N ALA A 110 -18.48 0.98 20.29
CA ALA A 110 -17.16 0.32 20.40
C ALA A 110 -17.00 -0.89 19.46
N GLY A 111 -17.36 -0.71 18.18
CA GLY A 111 -17.16 -1.70 17.13
C GLY A 111 -18.41 -2.50 16.75
N GLN A 112 -19.60 -2.11 17.21
CA GLN A 112 -20.82 -2.72 16.68
C GLN A 112 -20.98 -2.38 15.18
N LEU A 113 -20.75 -1.12 14.83
CA LEU A 113 -20.81 -0.62 13.46
C LEU A 113 -19.73 0.43 13.28
N ILE A 114 -18.95 0.29 12.21
CA ILE A 114 -17.97 1.29 11.78
C ILE A 114 -18.37 1.74 10.38
N ALA A 115 -18.51 3.04 10.20
CA ALA A 115 -18.75 3.65 8.90
C ALA A 115 -17.52 4.41 8.45
N VAL A 116 -17.16 4.26 7.17
CA VAL A 116 -16.01 4.98 6.59
C VAL A 116 -16.40 5.61 5.28
N ARG A 117 -15.99 6.85 5.07
CA ARG A 117 -16.20 7.59 3.83
C ARG A 117 -15.23 7.13 2.75
N LEU A 118 -15.79 6.55 1.70
CA LEU A 118 -14.99 6.03 0.57
C LEU A 118 -14.94 7.02 -0.59
N ARG A 119 -15.94 7.89 -0.72
CA ARG A 119 -16.13 8.77 -1.88
C ARG A 119 -15.53 10.15 -1.68
N THR A 120 -15.12 10.76 -2.78
CA THR A 120 -14.79 12.19 -2.84
C THR A 120 -16.07 13.03 -2.87
N ASP A 121 -15.90 14.32 -2.60
CA ASP A 121 -17.03 15.25 -2.45
C ASP A 121 -17.73 15.53 -3.79
N ASP A 122 -17.03 15.29 -4.91
CA ASP A 122 -17.57 15.37 -6.26
C ASP A 122 -18.42 14.15 -6.66
N PHE A 123 -18.57 13.16 -5.76
CA PHE A 123 -19.29 11.88 -5.94
C PHE A 123 -18.81 11.00 -7.12
N SER A 124 -17.84 11.47 -7.90
CA SER A 124 -17.34 10.85 -9.13
C SER A 124 -16.17 9.89 -8.88
N GLY A 125 -15.51 10.02 -7.73
CA GLY A 125 -14.28 9.31 -7.39
C GLY A 125 -14.26 8.70 -6.00
N PHE A 126 -13.18 7.98 -5.74
CA PHE A 126 -12.88 7.36 -4.45
C PHE A 126 -11.66 8.02 -3.82
N ARG A 127 -11.64 8.06 -2.48
CA ARG A 127 -10.50 8.51 -1.70
C ARG A 127 -9.35 7.51 -1.82
N HIS A 128 -8.14 8.00 -1.61
CA HIS A 128 -6.93 7.18 -1.65
C HIS A 128 -7.00 6.10 -0.57
N TYR A 129 -6.61 4.87 -0.91
CA TYR A 129 -6.71 3.71 -0.02
C TYR A 129 -6.02 3.96 1.33
N ASP A 130 -4.83 4.57 1.31
CA ASP A 130 -4.07 4.85 2.53
C ASP A 130 -4.78 5.83 3.46
N SER A 131 -5.42 6.86 2.90
CA SER A 131 -6.23 7.81 3.67
C SER A 131 -7.43 7.11 4.30
N VAL A 132 -8.14 6.27 3.53
CA VAL A 132 -9.29 5.50 4.05
C VAL A 132 -8.85 4.51 5.13
N ARG A 133 -7.68 3.88 4.98
CA ARG A 133 -7.09 2.99 5.99
C ARG A 133 -6.74 3.74 7.28
N LYS A 134 -6.16 4.95 7.18
CA LYS A 134 -5.89 5.80 8.37
C LYS A 134 -7.19 6.09 9.13
N VAL A 135 -8.26 6.48 8.43
CA VAL A 135 -9.59 6.71 9.03
C VAL A 135 -10.11 5.44 9.71
N LEU A 136 -10.03 4.27 9.04
CA LEU A 136 -10.45 3.02 9.66
C LEU A 136 -9.69 2.69 10.97
N LEU A 137 -8.39 2.97 11.02
CA LEU A 137 -7.59 2.75 12.24
C LEU A 137 -7.98 3.73 13.35
N HIS A 138 -8.27 4.99 13.02
CA HIS A 138 -8.84 5.97 13.94
C HIS A 138 -10.18 5.47 14.50
N GLU A 139 -11.08 4.97 13.65
CA GLU A 139 -12.35 4.41 14.14
C GLU A 139 -12.14 3.17 15.02
N LEU A 140 -11.18 2.31 14.69
CA LEU A 140 -10.87 1.15 15.53
C LEU A 140 -10.31 1.55 16.90
N THR A 141 -9.64 2.69 17.03
CA THR A 141 -9.21 3.19 18.35
C THR A 141 -10.38 3.56 19.26
N HIS A 142 -11.52 3.95 18.67
CA HIS A 142 -12.76 4.18 19.42
C HIS A 142 -13.38 2.91 20.02
N ASN A 143 -12.86 1.72 19.73
CA ASN A 143 -13.23 0.51 20.47
C ASN A 143 -12.73 0.52 21.92
N VAL A 144 -11.74 1.36 22.23
CA VAL A 144 -11.10 1.45 23.56
C VAL A 144 -11.29 2.84 24.16
N TRP A 145 -11.06 3.90 23.38
CA TRP A 145 -11.07 5.28 23.84
C TRP A 145 -12.10 6.09 23.07
N SER A 146 -13.14 6.58 23.76
CA SER A 146 -14.18 7.38 23.10
C SER A 146 -13.70 8.80 22.78
N GLU A 147 -13.03 9.47 23.71
CA GLU A 147 -12.55 10.84 23.52
C GLU A 147 -11.16 10.88 22.85
N HIS A 148 -10.88 11.95 22.11
CA HIS A 148 -9.58 12.23 21.48
C HIS A 148 -8.57 12.76 22.52
N ASP A 149 -8.22 11.92 23.50
CA ASP A 149 -7.21 12.23 24.50
C ASP A 149 -5.78 11.80 24.06
N ASP A 150 -4.78 12.08 24.90
CA ASP A 150 -3.40 11.67 24.62
C ASP A 150 -3.25 10.15 24.45
N ASN A 151 -4.07 9.36 25.16
CA ASN A 151 -4.07 7.89 25.05
C ASN A 151 -4.63 7.43 23.71
N PHE A 152 -5.70 8.07 23.23
CA PHE A 152 -6.27 7.86 21.91
C PHE A 152 -5.22 8.13 20.84
N HIS A 153 -4.57 9.29 20.86
CA HIS A 153 -3.56 9.63 19.85
C HIS A 153 -2.34 8.70 19.92
N ALA A 154 -1.91 8.31 21.13
CA ALA A 154 -0.84 7.34 21.31
C ALA A 154 -1.20 5.99 20.67
N LEU A 155 -2.42 5.50 20.92
CA LEU A 155 -2.92 4.26 20.33
C LEU A 155 -3.05 4.36 18.81
N ASN A 156 -3.62 5.46 18.29
CA ASN A 156 -3.81 5.66 16.85
C ASN A 156 -2.46 5.69 16.12
N ARG A 157 -1.47 6.42 16.66
CA ARG A 157 -0.10 6.41 16.12
C ARG A 157 0.54 5.03 16.19
N GLN A 158 0.28 4.26 17.24
CA GLN A 158 0.77 2.89 17.37
C GLN A 158 0.15 2.00 16.27
N LEU A 159 -1.17 2.03 16.08
CA LEU A 159 -1.85 1.25 15.05
C LEU A 159 -1.35 1.58 13.65
N ASN A 160 -1.12 2.86 13.35
CA ASN A 160 -0.59 3.29 12.05
C ASN A 160 0.85 2.79 11.80
N LYS A 161 1.65 2.57 12.85
CA LYS A 161 2.96 1.92 12.71
C LYS A 161 2.83 0.41 12.56
N ASP A 162 1.98 -0.20 13.39
CA ASP A 162 1.74 -1.64 13.42
C ASP A 162 1.18 -2.15 12.07
N VAL A 163 0.28 -1.40 11.43
CA VAL A 163 -0.33 -1.81 10.15
C VAL A 163 0.72 -1.96 9.05
N VAL A 164 1.73 -1.09 9.03
CA VAL A 164 2.83 -1.15 8.07
C VAL A 164 3.79 -2.26 8.46
N ALA A 165 4.17 -2.34 9.74
CA ALA A 165 5.11 -3.35 10.25
C ALA A 165 4.61 -4.79 10.07
N LEU A 166 3.31 -5.03 10.27
CA LEU A 166 2.69 -6.35 10.17
C LEU A 166 2.37 -6.74 8.72
N ASP A 167 2.43 -5.79 7.78
CA ASP A 167 2.38 -6.09 6.35
C ASP A 167 3.76 -6.54 5.85
N TRP A 168 4.04 -7.84 6.01
CA TRP A 168 5.26 -8.48 5.52
C TRP A 168 5.40 -8.44 3.99
N THR A 169 4.31 -8.19 3.25
CA THR A 169 4.35 -8.04 1.78
C THR A 169 4.74 -6.64 1.33
N ALA A 170 4.53 -5.62 2.16
CA ALA A 170 4.99 -4.26 1.89
C ALA A 170 6.52 -4.14 2.04
N HIS A 171 7.12 -4.96 2.90
CA HIS A 171 8.56 -5.15 2.99
C HIS A 171 9.03 -6.06 1.85
N GLY A 172 8.95 -5.55 0.62
CA GLY A 172 9.42 -6.21 -0.59
C GLY A 172 10.73 -6.94 -0.30
N GLY A 173 10.80 -8.22 -0.67
CA GLY A 173 11.95 -9.06 -0.41
C GLY A 173 13.24 -8.32 -0.76
N HIS A 174 14.21 -8.33 0.15
CA HIS A 174 15.51 -7.74 -0.11
C HIS A 174 16.00 -8.28 -1.45
N GLN A 175 16.16 -7.40 -2.45
CA GLN A 175 16.71 -7.80 -3.73
C GLN A 175 18.16 -8.19 -3.46
N ILE A 176 18.42 -9.49 -3.41
CA ILE A 176 19.77 -10.05 -3.25
C ILE A 176 20.49 -9.95 -4.60
N ASP A 177 20.55 -8.75 -5.19
CA ASP A 177 21.53 -8.47 -6.23
C ASP A 177 22.70 -7.73 -5.60
N SER A 178 23.52 -8.51 -4.89
CA SER A 178 24.82 -8.07 -4.40
C SER A 178 25.89 -8.33 -5.45
N LYS A 179 25.64 -8.06 -6.74
CA LYS A 179 26.67 -8.22 -7.77
C LYS A 179 26.45 -7.45 -9.07
N HIS A 180 26.13 -6.17 -9.00
CA HIS A 180 26.53 -5.24 -10.06
C HIS A 180 27.37 -4.11 -9.48
N ALA A 181 28.69 -4.29 -9.61
CA ALA A 181 29.65 -3.22 -9.46
C ALA A 181 29.21 -2.08 -10.39
N TYR A 182 28.83 -0.94 -9.82
CA TYR A 182 28.77 0.29 -10.58
C TYR A 182 30.17 0.51 -11.17
N TYR A 183 30.24 0.66 -12.49
CA TYR A 183 31.42 1.16 -13.16
C TYR A 183 31.68 2.56 -12.58
N GLN A 184 32.70 2.67 -11.74
CA GLN A 184 33.22 3.93 -11.26
C GLN A 184 34.29 4.32 -12.29
N PRO A 185 34.02 5.29 -13.20
CA PRO A 185 35.07 5.75 -14.10
C PRO A 185 36.22 6.27 -13.23
N GLU A 186 37.41 5.71 -13.43
CA GLU A 186 38.64 6.27 -12.87
C GLU A 186 38.76 7.69 -13.43
N GLU A 187 38.66 8.69 -12.55
CA GLU A 187 38.99 10.07 -12.88
C GLU A 187 40.50 10.15 -13.08
N GLU A 188 40.92 9.95 -14.32
CA GLU A 188 42.23 10.40 -14.79
C GLU A 188 42.19 11.94 -14.79
N TYR A 189 42.95 12.54 -13.88
CA TYR A 189 43.17 13.98 -13.84
C TYR A 189 43.92 14.39 -15.11
N ASP A 190 43.20 14.96 -16.07
CA ASP A 190 43.80 15.81 -17.10
C ASP A 190 43.38 17.26 -16.83
N ASP A 191 44.38 18.09 -16.59
CA ASP A 191 44.28 19.50 -16.22
C ASP A 191 44.04 20.34 -17.47
N GLU A 192 42.79 20.41 -17.94
CA GLU A 192 42.38 21.45 -18.89
C GLU A 192 41.11 22.17 -18.42
N GLN A 193 41.26 23.49 -18.27
CA GLN A 193 40.27 24.41 -17.75
C GLN A 193 39.03 24.49 -18.66
N VAL A 194 37.92 23.91 -18.22
CA VAL A 194 36.60 24.17 -18.78
C VAL A 194 35.76 24.90 -17.73
N SER A 195 35.37 26.14 -18.03
CA SER A 195 34.59 27.00 -17.15
C SER A 195 33.19 26.40 -16.89
N VAL A 196 32.98 25.88 -15.68
CA VAL A 196 31.66 25.46 -15.21
C VAL A 196 30.87 26.71 -14.79
N THR A 197 30.04 27.22 -15.70
CA THR A 197 29.28 28.48 -15.52
C THR A 197 27.94 28.31 -14.79
N TRP A 198 27.68 27.15 -14.18
CA TRP A 198 26.45 26.90 -13.43
C TRP A 198 26.73 26.31 -12.05
N GLU A 199 26.68 27.18 -11.05
CA GLU A 199 26.72 26.82 -9.63
C GLU A 199 25.28 26.69 -9.13
N ALA A 200 24.83 25.45 -8.93
CA ALA A 200 23.48 25.17 -8.42
C ALA A 200 23.42 25.47 -6.91
N GLY A 201 23.05 26.71 -6.56
CA GLY A 201 22.90 27.17 -5.18
C GLY A 201 21.53 27.80 -4.90
N THR A 202 20.98 27.56 -3.70
CA THR A 202 19.78 28.26 -3.23
C THR A 202 20.17 29.62 -2.64
N TYR A 203 20.12 30.69 -3.44
CA TYR A 203 20.46 32.05 -2.99
C TYR A 203 19.24 32.75 -2.37
N ARG A 204 19.38 33.30 -1.16
CA ARG A 204 18.40 34.22 -0.57
C ARG A 204 18.80 35.66 -0.87
N LEU A 205 18.07 36.33 -1.76
CA LEU A 205 18.17 37.77 -1.99
C LEU A 205 17.29 38.50 -0.96
N GLY A 206 17.92 39.29 -0.09
CA GLY A 206 17.23 40.19 0.84
C GLY A 206 17.43 39.82 2.32
N GLY A 207 18.51 40.32 2.91
CA GLY A 207 18.75 40.28 4.35
C GLY A 207 19.76 41.35 4.74
N ASN A 208 19.27 42.57 4.98
CA ASN A 208 20.07 43.69 5.47
C ASN A 208 20.36 43.51 6.96
N GLY A 209 21.63 43.33 7.34
CA GLY A 209 22.03 43.29 8.74
C GLY A 209 23.49 42.94 8.98
N GLY A 210 24.33 43.97 9.07
CA GLY A 210 25.40 44.04 10.07
C GLY A 210 26.59 43.10 9.94
N GLN A 211 27.67 43.66 9.40
CA GLN A 211 29.08 43.36 9.63
C GLN A 211 29.39 42.48 10.86
N GLY A 212 29.98 41.31 10.61
CA GLY A 212 30.44 40.37 11.63
C GLY A 212 31.30 39.27 11.04
N SER A 213 32.52 39.62 10.64
CA SER A 213 33.59 38.67 10.31
C SER A 213 33.85 37.76 11.51
N SER A 214 33.46 36.48 11.41
CA SER A 214 34.14 35.41 12.13
C SER A 214 34.20 34.17 11.25
N SER A 215 35.44 33.78 10.97
CA SER A 215 35.85 32.45 10.53
C SER A 215 35.05 31.37 11.25
N SER A 216 34.46 30.42 10.52
CA SER A 216 34.42 29.01 10.91
C SER A 216 33.74 28.16 9.85
N ARG A 217 34.41 27.06 9.46
CA ARG A 217 33.82 25.93 8.74
C ARG A 217 32.63 25.28 9.51
N ASP A 218 32.35 25.71 10.75
CA ASP A 218 31.12 25.41 11.54
C ASP A 218 29.83 26.08 11.02
N GLY A 219 29.92 27.10 10.15
CA GLY A 219 28.74 27.78 9.60
C GLY A 219 27.90 26.89 8.67
N LEU A 220 28.55 25.98 7.94
CA LEU A 220 27.89 25.08 6.99
C LEU A 220 27.23 23.88 7.68
N ALA A 221 27.91 23.29 8.68
CA ALA A 221 27.34 22.22 9.50
C ALA A 221 26.16 22.72 10.34
N SER A 222 26.24 23.94 10.89
CA SER A 222 25.12 24.57 11.61
C SER A 222 23.99 25.02 10.68
N ALA A 223 24.27 25.45 9.45
CA ALA A 223 23.25 25.76 8.46
C ALA A 223 22.51 24.50 7.96
N ALA A 224 23.24 23.40 7.73
CA ALA A 224 22.66 22.10 7.40
C ALA A 224 21.80 21.57 8.54
N LEU A 225 22.30 21.61 9.78
CA LEU A 225 21.54 21.22 10.98
C LEU A 225 20.28 22.08 11.18
N ARG A 226 20.37 23.41 11.01
CA ARG A 226 19.19 24.30 11.08
C ARG A 226 18.18 24.02 9.97
N ARG A 227 18.65 23.70 8.76
CA ARG A 227 17.79 23.31 7.64
C ARG A 227 17.09 21.99 7.94
N GLU A 228 17.80 21.01 8.49
CA GLU A 228 17.23 19.73 8.92
C GLU A 228 16.22 19.92 10.05
N GLN A 229 16.53 20.69 11.08
CA GLN A 229 15.59 21.03 12.16
C GLN A 229 14.35 21.76 11.64
N ALA A 230 14.51 22.71 10.72
CA ALA A 230 13.39 23.39 10.08
C ALA A 230 12.54 22.43 9.23
N ALA A 231 13.17 21.50 8.51
CA ALA A 231 12.48 20.47 7.75
C ALA A 231 11.72 19.51 8.67
N GLN A 232 12.34 19.01 9.74
CA GLN A 232 11.68 18.18 10.76
C GLN A 232 10.52 18.91 11.43
N ALA A 233 10.68 20.20 11.74
CA ALA A 233 9.61 21.03 12.30
C ALA A 233 8.47 21.28 11.29
N ALA A 234 8.76 21.39 10.00
CA ALA A 234 7.74 21.48 8.96
C ALA A 234 6.96 20.17 8.84
N LEU A 235 7.65 19.02 8.85
CA LEU A 235 7.02 17.70 8.81
C LEU A 235 6.13 17.45 10.03
N SER A 236 6.57 17.81 11.24
CA SER A 236 5.77 17.62 12.45
C SER A 236 4.51 18.50 12.48
N ARG A 237 4.57 19.69 11.88
CA ARG A 237 3.39 20.55 11.69
C ARG A 237 2.40 19.93 10.72
N LEU A 238 2.88 19.38 9.59
CA LEU A 238 2.03 18.67 8.63
C LEU A 238 1.34 17.47 9.28
N THR A 239 2.07 16.64 10.03
CA THR A 239 1.46 15.48 10.71
C THR A 239 0.45 15.91 11.76
N LYS A 240 0.71 17.00 12.49
CA LYS A 240 -0.23 17.52 13.50
C LYS A 240 -1.49 18.08 12.84
N GLN A 241 -1.36 18.74 11.70
CA GLN A 241 -2.49 19.21 10.92
C GLN A 241 -3.32 18.03 10.41
N GLU A 242 -2.69 16.98 9.87
CA GLU A 242 -3.39 15.76 9.47
C GLU A 242 -4.13 15.10 10.65
N GLU A 243 -3.53 15.04 11.85
CA GLU A 243 -4.20 14.55 13.06
C GLU A 243 -5.43 15.40 13.40
N GLN A 244 -5.31 16.73 13.39
CA GLN A 244 -6.43 17.64 13.66
C GLN A 244 -7.57 17.49 12.65
N GLU A 245 -7.26 17.39 11.35
CA GLU A 245 -8.26 17.17 10.30
C GLU A 245 -8.97 15.81 10.46
N MET A 246 -8.27 14.79 10.95
CA MET A 246 -8.90 13.50 11.28
C MET A 246 -9.82 13.59 12.49
N ASP A 247 -9.43 14.32 13.53
CA ASP A 247 -10.24 14.51 14.73
C ASP A 247 -11.52 15.32 14.43
N GLU A 248 -11.39 16.42 13.68
CA GLU A 248 -12.52 17.24 13.22
C GLU A 248 -13.44 16.47 12.27
N GLY A 249 -12.88 15.53 11.51
CA GLY A 249 -13.61 14.65 10.61
C GLY A 249 -14.22 13.41 11.29
N CYS A 250 -14.04 13.22 12.59
CA CYS A 250 -14.58 12.08 13.31
C CYS A 250 -16.00 12.37 13.83
N GLY A 251 -16.92 11.42 13.62
CA GLY A 251 -18.32 11.50 14.07
C GLY A 251 -18.66 10.62 15.29
N SER A 252 -17.65 10.04 15.96
CA SER A 252 -17.80 9.11 17.09
C SER A 252 -18.15 9.78 18.41
#